data_AF-A0A4Q3J826-F1
#
_entry.id   AF-A0A4Q3J826-F1
#
_cell.length_a   1.000
_cell.length_b   1.000
_cell.length_c   1.000
_cell.angle_alpha   90.00
_cell.angle_beta   90.00
_cell.angle_gamma   90.00
#
_symmetry.space_group_name_H-M   'P 1'
#
loop_
_entity.id
_entity.type
_entity.pdbx_description
1 polymer ?
#
loop_
_entity_poly.entity_id
_entity_poly.type
_entity_poly.pdbx_seq_one_letter_code
_entity_poly.pdbx_strand_id
1 'polypeptide(L)'
;MPRPQAIDLPQDRSPRLGTSPVIDRRPAAKIRTAVHRARAWSKEGLLERAFTTLFSGLVYPQIWEDPVVDLAALELGPDKRMITIASGGCNVISYLTADPREIIAVDLNAHHVALTRLKLAGAKHFPNYATYFRFFGRANDSANIK
;
A
#
# COMPACT_ATOMS: atom_id res chain seq x y z
N MET A 1 4.13 33.07 29.27
CA MET A 1 3.89 31.87 28.42
C MET A 1 4.98 31.81 27.37
N PRO A 2 5.75 30.71 27.26
CA PRO A 2 6.75 30.55 26.20
C PRO A 2 6.04 30.34 24.85
N ARG A 3 6.53 30.99 23.80
CA ARG A 3 6.05 30.84 22.42
C ARG A 3 6.27 29.39 21.94
N PRO A 4 5.34 28.79 21.17
CA PRO A 4 5.60 27.51 20.53
C PRO A 4 6.81 27.66 19.60
N GLN A 5 7.79 26.77 19.75
CA GLN A 5 8.90 26.65 18.81
C GLN A 5 8.34 26.22 17.46
N ALA A 6 8.72 26.92 16.39
CA ALA A 6 8.42 26.50 15.04
C ALA A 6 9.05 25.12 14.82
N ILE A 7 8.22 24.13 14.51
CA ILE A 7 8.69 22.82 14.04
C ILE A 7 9.35 23.09 12.70
N ASP A 8 10.67 22.93 12.66
CA ASP A 8 11.45 23.06 11.43
C ASP A 8 11.04 21.89 10.52
N LEU A 9 10.14 22.16 9.57
CA LEU A 9 9.67 21.17 8.61
C LEU A 9 10.87 20.73 7.76
N PRO A 10 11.23 19.43 7.75
CA PRO A 10 12.33 18.95 6.92
C PRO A 10 12.14 19.39 5.47
N GLN A 11 13.21 19.88 4.85
CA GLN A 11 13.23 20.21 3.42
C GLN A 11 12.70 19.06 2.58
N ASP A 12 11.94 19.38 1.52
CA ASP A 12 11.22 18.47 0.61
C ASP A 12 11.87 17.08 0.46
N ARG A 13 11.46 16.17 1.36
CA ARG A 13 11.64 14.72 1.24
C ARG A 13 10.31 14.09 0.84
N SER A 14 9.64 14.67 -0.16
CA SER A 14 8.43 14.07 -0.71
C SER A 14 8.70 12.59 -1.04
N PRO A 15 7.81 11.65 -0.68
CA PRO A 15 8.03 10.22 -0.87
C PRO A 15 8.37 9.93 -2.33
N ARG A 16 9.63 9.64 -2.63
CA ARG A 16 10.02 9.30 -4.01
C ARG A 16 9.50 7.90 -4.26
N LEU A 17 8.51 7.77 -5.14
CA LEU A 17 8.17 6.45 -5.68
C LEU A 17 9.41 5.97 -6.43
N GLY A 18 10.15 5.04 -5.85
CA GLY A 18 11.27 4.41 -6.52
C GLY A 18 10.85 3.94 -7.92
N THR A 19 11.73 4.14 -8.89
CA THR A 19 11.61 3.59 -10.24
C THR A 19 11.85 2.08 -10.18
N SER A 20 10.94 1.34 -9.55
CA SER A 20 10.98 -0.12 -9.64
C SER A 20 10.70 -0.50 -11.10
N PRO A 21 11.54 -1.33 -11.73
CA PRO A 21 11.47 -1.59 -13.15
C PRO A 21 10.16 -2.30 -13.43
N VAL A 22 9.31 -1.67 -14.25
CA VAL A 22 8.12 -2.26 -14.87
C VAL A 22 7.14 -2.86 -13.84
N ILE A 23 5.99 -2.20 -13.64
CA ILE A 23 4.80 -2.91 -13.14
C ILE A 23 4.57 -4.04 -14.15
N ASP A 24 4.94 -5.28 -13.79
CA ASP A 24 4.56 -6.45 -14.57
C ASP A 24 3.03 -6.48 -14.54
N ARG A 25 2.42 -6.07 -15.65
CA ARG A 25 0.97 -5.91 -15.80
C ARG A 25 0.22 -7.25 -15.76
N ARG A 26 0.89 -8.34 -15.38
CA ARG A 26 0.34 -9.69 -15.22
C ARG A 26 0.37 -10.13 -13.75
N PRO A 27 -0.45 -9.53 -12.86
CA PRO A 27 -0.53 -9.94 -11.44
C PRO A 27 -0.78 -11.45 -11.30
N ALA A 28 -1.64 -12.00 -12.14
CA ALA A 28 -1.91 -13.43 -12.18
C ALA A 28 -0.67 -14.27 -12.48
N ALA A 29 0.32 -13.80 -13.25
CA ALA A 29 1.49 -14.60 -13.60
C ALA A 29 2.44 -14.83 -12.42
N LYS A 30 2.64 -13.83 -11.55
CA LYS A 30 3.51 -13.96 -10.36
C LYS A 30 2.85 -14.80 -9.27
N ILE A 31 1.56 -14.58 -9.02
CA ILE A 31 0.77 -15.43 -8.12
C ILE A 31 0.77 -16.87 -8.64
N ARG A 32 0.55 -17.06 -9.95
CA ARG A 32 0.58 -18.38 -10.60
C ARG A 32 1.92 -19.09 -10.38
N THR A 33 3.06 -18.43 -10.61
CA THR A 33 4.38 -19.04 -10.39
C THR A 33 4.65 -19.38 -8.92
N ALA A 34 4.15 -18.57 -7.98
CA ALA A 34 4.33 -18.84 -6.55
C ALA A 34 3.45 -19.97 -6.02
N VAL A 35 2.24 -20.09 -6.56
CA VAL A 35 1.18 -20.97 -6.04
C VAL A 35 1.11 -22.31 -6.79
N HIS A 36 1.36 -22.36 -8.10
CA HIS A 36 1.23 -23.61 -8.85
C HIS A 36 2.40 -24.55 -8.64
N ARG A 37 2.22 -25.49 -7.71
CA ARG A 37 3.18 -26.57 -7.44
C ARG A 37 2.66 -27.93 -7.93
N ALA A 38 1.35 -28.08 -8.12
CA ALA A 38 0.71 -29.32 -8.55
C ALA A 38 0.47 -29.42 -10.08
N ARG A 39 0.31 -30.65 -10.58
CA ARG A 39 0.00 -30.94 -11.99
C ARG A 39 -1.38 -30.35 -12.35
N ALA A 40 -1.51 -29.70 -13.51
CA ALA A 40 -2.69 -28.92 -13.89
C ALA A 40 -4.03 -29.68 -13.94
N TRP A 41 -4.00 -31.02 -13.97
CA TRP A 41 -5.18 -31.90 -14.04
C TRP A 41 -5.43 -32.67 -12.73
N SER A 42 -4.78 -32.29 -11.63
CA SER A 42 -5.11 -32.78 -10.29
C SER A 42 -6.14 -31.87 -9.63
N LYS A 43 -6.85 -32.38 -8.61
CA LYS A 43 -7.82 -31.57 -7.84
C LYS A 43 -7.15 -30.34 -7.22
N GLU A 44 -5.89 -30.51 -6.79
CA GLU A 44 -5.04 -29.46 -6.24
C GLU A 44 -4.73 -28.38 -7.29
N GLY A 45 -4.38 -28.77 -8.52
CA GLY A 45 -4.11 -27.81 -9.61
C GLY A 45 -5.34 -26.98 -10.02
N LEU A 46 -6.56 -27.55 -9.91
CA LEU A 46 -7.79 -26.81 -10.15
C LEU A 46 -8.08 -25.79 -9.02
N LEU A 47 -7.87 -26.19 -7.76
CA LEU A 47 -8.01 -25.30 -6.61
C LEU A 47 -6.99 -24.16 -6.62
N GLU A 48 -5.74 -24.42 -7.00
CA GLU A 48 -4.71 -23.38 -7.15
C GLU A 48 -5.10 -22.34 -8.22
N ARG A 49 -5.78 -22.75 -9.29
CA ARG A 49 -6.23 -21.83 -10.36
C ARG A 49 -7.41 -21.00 -9.89
N ALA A 50 -8.38 -21.63 -9.23
CA ALA A 50 -9.49 -20.92 -8.60
C ALA A 50 -8.98 -19.92 -7.55
N PHE A 51 -8.01 -20.31 -6.72
CA PHE A 51 -7.33 -19.45 -5.77
C PHE A 51 -6.65 -18.27 -6.49
N THR A 52 -5.85 -18.51 -7.53
CA THR A 52 -5.19 -17.44 -8.27
C THR A 52 -6.18 -16.44 -8.87
N THR A 53 -7.32 -16.92 -9.38
CA THR A 53 -8.38 -16.04 -9.89
C THR A 53 -9.01 -15.22 -8.77
N LEU A 54 -9.41 -15.85 -7.65
CA LEU A 54 -10.02 -15.18 -6.51
C LEU A 54 -9.09 -14.11 -5.92
N PHE A 55 -7.80 -14.41 -5.79
CA PHE A 55 -6.80 -13.52 -5.20
C PHE A 55 -6.11 -12.58 -6.20
N SER A 56 -6.55 -12.56 -7.47
CA SER A 56 -6.07 -11.60 -8.47
C SER A 56 -6.75 -10.22 -8.38
N GLY A 57 -7.84 -10.08 -7.62
CA GLY A 57 -8.50 -8.79 -7.36
C GLY A 57 -7.95 -8.07 -6.12
N LEU A 58 -8.65 -7.04 -5.63
CA LEU A 58 -8.32 -6.42 -4.33
C LEU A 58 -8.92 -7.27 -3.20
N VAL A 59 -8.13 -8.17 -2.62
CA VAL A 59 -8.57 -9.06 -1.54
C VAL A 59 -7.73 -8.79 -0.30
N TYR A 60 -8.38 -8.52 0.83
CA TYR A 60 -7.75 -7.99 2.04
C TYR A 60 -6.92 -6.70 1.84
N PRO A 61 -7.43 -5.67 1.11
CA PRO A 61 -6.69 -4.41 0.88
C PRO A 61 -6.67 -3.46 2.09
N GLN A 62 -7.27 -3.88 3.20
CA GLN A 62 -7.23 -3.23 4.50
C GLN A 62 -6.87 -4.29 5.53
N ILE A 63 -5.85 -3.99 6.32
CA ILE A 63 -5.35 -4.85 7.38
C ILE A 63 -5.75 -4.25 8.74
N TRP A 64 -5.83 -5.12 9.75
CA TRP A 64 -6.51 -4.86 11.02
C TRP A 64 -5.57 -4.33 12.13
N GLU A 65 -4.33 -3.96 11.79
CA GLU A 65 -3.37 -3.47 12.77
C GLU A 65 -3.70 -2.05 13.25
N ASP A 66 -3.37 -1.77 14.51
CA ASP A 66 -3.47 -0.44 15.08
C ASP A 66 -2.19 0.34 14.75
N PRO A 67 -2.25 1.39 13.90
CA PRO A 67 -1.07 2.12 13.50
C PRO A 67 -0.39 2.86 14.66
N VAL A 68 -1.11 3.20 15.72
CA VAL A 68 -0.53 3.87 16.90
C VAL A 68 0.34 2.89 17.68
N VAL A 69 -0.15 1.67 17.87
CA VAL A 69 0.60 0.59 18.54
C VAL A 69 1.81 0.19 17.70
N ASP A 70 1.63 0.03 16.39
CA ASP A 70 2.72 -0.32 15.48
C ASP A 70 3.83 0.73 15.47
N LEU A 71 3.49 2.01 15.37
CA LEU A 71 4.47 3.10 15.39
C LEU A 71 5.25 3.14 16.71
N ALA A 72 4.57 2.92 17.84
CA ALA A 72 5.22 2.87 19.15
C ALA A 72 6.16 1.66 19.28
N ALA A 73 5.73 0.48 18.81
CA ALA A 73 6.53 -0.74 18.91
C ALA A 73 7.72 -0.77 17.94
N LEU A 74 7.56 -0.22 16.73
CA LEU A 74 8.60 -0.21 15.70
C LEU A 74 9.61 0.91 15.88
N GLU A 75 9.32 1.91 16.72
CA GLU A 75 10.15 3.10 16.94
C GLU A 75 10.62 3.73 15.61
N LEU A 76 9.68 3.86 14.66
CA LEU A 76 9.96 4.38 13.33
C LEU A 76 10.39 5.85 13.39
N GLY A 77 11.37 6.22 12.56
CA GLY A 77 11.89 7.57 12.49
C GLY A 77 12.85 7.77 11.30
N PRO A 78 13.39 8.98 11.10
CA PRO A 78 14.13 9.37 9.90
C PRO A 78 15.44 8.62 9.62
N ASP A 79 15.96 7.85 10.58
CA ASP A 79 17.12 6.98 10.45
C ASP A 79 16.73 5.54 10.04
N LYS A 80 15.45 5.18 10.10
CA LYS A 80 14.96 3.82 9.86
C LYS A 80 14.58 3.59 8.40
N ARG A 81 14.80 2.36 7.94
CA ARG A 81 14.28 1.82 6.68
C ARG A 81 13.46 0.58 7.00
N MET A 82 12.32 0.39 6.34
CA MET A 82 11.49 -0.79 6.56
C MET A 82 11.07 -1.47 5.26
N ILE A 83 10.80 -2.77 5.35
CA ILE A 83 10.10 -3.53 4.32
C ILE A 83 8.74 -3.90 4.89
N THR A 84 7.67 -3.74 4.11
CA THR A 84 6.33 -4.12 4.53
C THR A 84 5.54 -4.71 3.37
N ILE A 85 4.54 -5.53 3.67
CA ILE A 85 3.62 -6.03 2.66
C ILE A 85 2.70 -4.88 2.26
N ALA A 86 2.55 -4.61 0.96
CA ALA A 86 1.82 -3.44 0.50
C ALA A 86 0.35 -3.53 0.93
N SER A 87 -0.32 -4.67 0.74
CA SER A 87 -1.68 -4.95 1.24
C SER A 87 -2.68 -3.81 1.01
N GLY A 88 -2.65 -3.22 -0.19
CA GLY A 88 -3.47 -2.06 -0.57
C GLY A 88 -3.06 -0.72 0.07
N GLY A 89 -2.01 -0.68 0.88
CA GLY A 89 -1.24 0.51 1.24
C GLY A 89 -1.67 1.25 2.49
N CYS A 90 -2.54 0.68 3.33
CA CYS A 90 -2.98 1.34 4.56
C CYS A 90 -1.83 1.54 5.55
N ASN A 91 -1.11 0.48 5.95
CA ASN A 91 0.00 0.64 6.90
C ASN A 91 1.15 1.45 6.32
N VAL A 92 1.42 1.34 5.01
CA VAL A 92 2.41 2.21 4.33
C VAL A 92 2.12 3.69 4.59
N ILE A 93 0.86 4.11 4.48
CA ILE A 93 0.48 5.52 4.67
C ILE A 93 0.52 5.90 6.14
N SER A 94 0.11 5.00 7.03
CA SER A 94 0.26 5.20 8.48
C SER A 94 1.72 5.36 8.89
N TYR A 95 2.62 4.52 8.39
CA TYR A 95 4.03 4.55 8.77
C TYR A 95 4.78 5.76 8.20
N LEU A 96 4.32 6.31 7.07
CA LEU A 96 4.88 7.54 6.52
C LEU A 96 4.72 8.75 7.46
N THR A 97 3.79 8.73 8.42
CA THR A 97 3.62 9.83 9.38
C THR A 97 4.80 9.95 10.35
N ALA A 98 5.64 8.92 10.47
CA ALA A 98 6.86 8.94 11.26
C ALA A 98 8.11 9.44 10.49
N ASP A 99 7.94 9.88 9.23
CA ASP A 99 9.01 10.34 8.33
C ASP A 99 10.22 9.36 8.24
N PRO A 100 10.01 8.04 8.02
CA PRO A 100 11.13 7.12 7.90
C PRO A 100 11.98 7.40 6.65
N ARG A 101 13.27 7.01 6.70
CA ARG A 101 14.20 7.20 5.57
C ARG A 101 13.69 6.55 4.29
N GLU A 102 13.10 5.36 4.40
CA GLU A 102 12.57 4.60 3.28
C GLU A 102 11.58 3.52 3.73
N ILE A 103 10.51 3.33 2.95
CA ILE A 103 9.62 2.18 3.05
C ILE A 103 9.64 1.43 1.72
N ILE A 104 10.01 0.15 1.75
CA ILE A 104 9.92 -0.75 0.61
C ILE A 104 8.65 -1.59 0.77
N ALA A 105 7.58 -1.16 0.08
CA ALA A 105 6.32 -1.88 0.07
C ALA A 105 6.33 -2.95 -1.04
N VAL A 106 6.17 -4.22 -0.67
CA VAL A 106 6.20 -5.37 -1.60
C VAL A 106 4.87 -6.10 -1.59
N ASP A 107 4.42 -6.58 -2.75
CA ASP A 107 3.22 -7.42 -2.84
C ASP A 107 3.32 -8.34 -4.05
N LEU A 108 2.75 -9.55 -3.94
CA LEU A 108 2.60 -10.47 -5.06
C LEU A 108 1.49 -9.98 -6.00
N ASN A 109 0.48 -9.32 -5.46
CA ASN A 109 -0.64 -8.78 -6.18
C ASN A 109 -0.35 -7.35 -6.66
N ALA A 110 -0.17 -7.19 -7.98
CA ALA A 110 0.08 -5.88 -8.58
C ALA A 110 -1.07 -4.87 -8.36
N HIS A 111 -2.31 -5.33 -8.12
CA HIS A 111 -3.43 -4.44 -7.80
C HIS A 111 -3.26 -3.77 -6.43
N HIS A 112 -2.70 -4.48 -5.44
CA HIS A 112 -2.36 -3.88 -4.14
C HIS A 112 -1.28 -2.81 -4.29
N VAL A 113 -0.22 -3.09 -5.05
CA VAL A 113 0.82 -2.10 -5.35
C VAL A 113 0.23 -0.89 -6.07
N ALA A 114 -0.62 -1.09 -7.07
CA ALA A 114 -1.28 -0.01 -7.79
C ALA A 114 -2.16 0.85 -6.85
N LEU A 115 -2.94 0.22 -5.97
CA LEU A 115 -3.75 0.93 -4.98
C LEU A 115 -2.89 1.74 -4.01
N THR A 116 -1.77 1.19 -3.52
CA THR A 116 -0.81 1.94 -2.69
C THR A 116 -0.29 3.18 -3.42
N ARG A 117 0.12 3.05 -4.70
CA ARG A 117 0.58 4.19 -5.51
C ARG A 117 -0.53 5.23 -5.70
N LEU A 118 -1.76 4.79 -5.94
CA LEU A 118 -2.92 5.67 -6.10
C LEU A 118 -3.20 6.45 -4.80
N LYS A 119 -3.17 5.78 -3.64
CA LYS A 119 -3.32 6.43 -2.34
C LYS A 119 -2.19 7.42 -2.05
N LEU A 120 -0.94 7.12 -2.42
CA LEU A 120 0.17 8.08 -2.30
C LEU A 120 -0.01 9.29 -3.22
N ALA A 121 -0.44 9.07 -4.46
CA ALA A 121 -0.74 10.15 -5.39
C ALA A 121 -1.89 11.03 -4.88
N GLY A 122 -2.96 10.42 -4.37
CA GLY A 122 -4.08 11.15 -3.75
C GLY A 122 -3.61 12.01 -2.58
N ALA A 123 -2.74 11.50 -1.72
CA ALA A 123 -2.24 12.24 -0.56
C ALA A 123 -1.40 13.47 -0.95
N LYS A 124 -0.75 13.41 -2.12
CA LYS A 124 0.06 14.51 -2.67
C LYS A 124 -0.74 15.53 -3.48
N HIS A 125 -1.75 15.06 -4.21
CA HIS A 125 -2.36 15.85 -5.29
C HIS A 125 -3.81 16.25 -5.03
N PHE A 126 -4.53 15.58 -4.12
CA PHE A 126 -5.87 16.04 -3.77
C PHE A 126 -5.82 17.35 -2.99
N PRO A 127 -6.80 18.24 -3.21
CA PRO A 127 -6.75 19.59 -2.66
C PRO A 127 -6.92 19.63 -1.13
N ASN A 128 -7.47 18.57 -0.54
CA ASN A 128 -7.70 18.47 0.90
C ASN A 128 -8.01 17.04 1.33
N TYR A 129 -7.97 16.83 2.66
CA TYR A 129 -8.32 15.57 3.30
C TYR A 129 -9.76 15.13 2.98
N ALA A 130 -10.73 16.04 2.92
CA ALA A 130 -12.12 15.67 2.66
C ALA A 130 -12.29 14.99 1.29
N THR A 131 -11.56 15.46 0.28
CA THR A 131 -11.53 14.85 -1.07
C THR A 131 -10.84 13.49 -1.03
N TYR A 132 -9.71 13.40 -0.33
CA TYR A 132 -9.01 12.14 -0.12
C TYR A 132 -9.88 11.07 0.54
N PHE A 133 -10.50 11.43 1.67
CA PHE A 133 -11.37 10.54 2.42
C PHE A 133 -12.63 10.18 1.63
N ARG A 134 -13.24 11.11 0.90
CA ARG A 134 -14.35 10.77 0.00
C ARG A 134 -13.91 9.75 -1.06
N PHE A 135 -12.76 9.94 -1.69
CA PHE A 135 -12.29 9.06 -2.75
C PHE A 135 -11.99 7.63 -2.26
N PHE A 136 -11.34 7.48 -1.09
CA PHE A 136 -10.94 6.15 -0.58
C PHE A 136 -11.86 5.57 0.49
N GLY A 137 -12.33 6.39 1.43
CA GLY A 137 -13.19 5.98 2.55
C GLY A 137 -14.68 5.91 2.19
N ARG A 138 -15.13 6.70 1.21
CA ARG A 138 -16.47 6.61 0.61
C ARG A 138 -16.36 6.26 -0.87
N ALA A 139 -15.66 5.17 -1.18
CA ALA A 139 -15.28 4.83 -2.55
C ALA A 139 -16.47 4.73 -3.52
N ASN A 140 -17.66 4.36 -3.03
CA ASN A 140 -18.92 4.27 -3.78
C ASN A 140 -19.66 5.62 -3.95
N ASP A 141 -19.08 6.75 -3.52
CA ASP A 141 -19.63 8.08 -3.71
C ASP A 141 -19.69 8.42 -5.20
N SER A 142 -20.84 8.92 -5.67
CA SER A 142 -21.08 9.21 -7.09
C SER A 142 -20.14 10.27 -7.66
N ALA A 143 -19.55 11.11 -6.82
CA ALA A 143 -18.54 12.08 -7.22
C ALA A 143 -17.21 11.43 -7.67
N ASN A 144 -17.01 10.11 -7.44
CA ASN A 144 -15.81 9.38 -7.86
C ASN A 144 -15.95 8.74 -9.27
N ILE A 145 -17.13 8.76 -9.89
CA ILE A 145 -17.45 8.06 -11.16
C ILE A 145 -17.64 9.05 -12.33
N LYS A 146 -17.21 10.30 -12.18
CA LYS A 146 -17.35 11.35 -13.20
C LYS A 146 -16.04 11.68 -13.87
#